data_AF-A0A833GZG7-F1
#
_entry.id   AF-A0A833GZG7-F1
#
_cell.length_a   1.000
_cell.length_b   1.000
_cell.length_c   1.000
_cell.angle_alpha   90.00
_cell.angle_beta   90.00
_cell.angle_gamma   90.00
#
_symmetry.space_group_name_H-M   'P 1'
#
loop_
_entity.id
_entity.type
_entity.pdbx_description
1 polymer ?
#
loop_
_entity_poly.entity_id
_entity_poly.type
_entity_poly.pdbx_seq_one_letter_code
_entity_poly.pdbx_strand_id
1 'polypeptide(L)'
;MTEQLFWYIVWLFKAICHRTGLTYEGLNVIVYCVLIPYSWAVIAAIRLRRWLFLLTATSLLAVLIPWLQTQQAFVKTFYDRQISFLYWMAALEESRYIHISVVIGIAMPVLLYGGLFFVPRRALLPTYVFMNLILAAYLTTGWLLF
;
A
#
# COMPACT_ATOMS: atom_id res chain seq x y z
N MET A 1 5.72 -21.36 5.22
CA MET A 1 4.44 -20.61 5.34
C MET A 1 4.50 -19.27 4.61
N THR A 2 5.51 -18.41 4.85
CA THR A 2 5.68 -17.11 4.17
C THR A 2 5.81 -17.24 2.65
N GLU A 3 6.58 -18.20 2.15
CA GLU A 3 6.73 -18.43 0.70
C GLU A 3 5.42 -18.82 0.02
N GLN A 4 4.63 -19.71 0.64
CA GLN A 4 3.32 -20.07 0.11
C GLN A 4 2.39 -18.86 0.05
N LEU A 5 2.31 -18.07 1.13
CA LEU A 5 1.50 -16.86 1.19
C LEU A 5 1.88 -15.84 0.09
N PHE A 6 3.18 -15.64 -0.11
CA PHE A 6 3.69 -14.79 -1.19
C PHE A 6 3.21 -15.27 -2.56
N TRP A 7 3.40 -16.55 -2.87
CA TRP A 7 2.97 -17.10 -4.16
C TRP A 7 1.45 -17.05 -4.36
N TYR A 8 0.65 -17.25 -3.32
CA TYR A 8 -0.80 -17.08 -3.38
C TYR A 8 -1.17 -15.63 -3.74
N ILE A 9 -0.50 -14.64 -3.17
CA ILE A 9 -0.76 -13.23 -3.47
C ILE A 9 -0.33 -12.87 -4.89
N VAL A 10 0.85 -13.34 -5.32
CA VAL A 10 1.29 -13.13 -6.71
C VAL A 10 0.29 -13.77 -7.68
N TRP A 11 -0.19 -14.98 -7.39
CA TRP A 11 -1.20 -15.65 -8.19
C TRP A 11 -2.51 -14.84 -8.25
N LEU A 12 -2.99 -14.36 -7.10
CA LEU A 12 -4.20 -13.54 -7.02
C LEU A 12 -4.05 -12.25 -7.84
N PHE A 13 -2.91 -11.58 -7.72
CA PHE A 13 -2.62 -10.37 -8.50
C PHE A 13 -2.62 -10.65 -9.99
N LYS A 14 -1.95 -11.72 -10.43
CA LYS A 14 -1.94 -12.13 -11.85
C LYS A 14 -3.34 -12.46 -12.36
N ALA A 15 -4.16 -13.14 -11.55
CA ALA A 15 -5.54 -13.43 -11.89
C ALA A 15 -6.39 -12.16 -12.06
N ILE A 16 -6.19 -11.16 -11.19
CA ILE A 16 -6.85 -9.85 -11.31
C ILE A 16 -6.36 -9.12 -12.57
N CYS A 17 -5.05 -9.03 -12.79
CA CYS A 17 -4.45 -8.43 -13.99
C CYS A 17 -5.02 -9.03 -15.28
N HIS A 18 -5.18 -10.35 -15.34
CA HIS A 18 -5.75 -11.03 -16.50
C HIS A 18 -7.21 -10.62 -16.77
N ARG A 19 -8.00 -10.34 -15.72
CA ARG A 19 -9.39 -9.92 -15.84
C ARG A 19 -9.57 -8.43 -16.11
N THR A 20 -8.68 -7.59 -15.60
CA THR A 20 -8.82 -6.12 -15.69
C THR A 20 -7.98 -5.49 -16.79
N GLY A 21 -7.05 -6.24 -17.40
CA GLY A 21 -6.08 -5.72 -18.37
C GLY A 21 -4.98 -4.85 -17.73
N LEU A 22 -4.91 -4.80 -16.40
CA LEU A 22 -3.86 -4.07 -15.69
C LEU A 22 -2.53 -4.83 -15.75
N THR A 23 -1.42 -4.08 -15.81
CA THR A 23 -0.10 -4.67 -15.57
C THR A 23 0.06 -5.05 -14.10
N TYR A 24 0.97 -5.98 -13.81
CA TYR A 24 1.23 -6.42 -12.45
C TYR A 24 1.74 -5.26 -11.58
N GLU A 25 2.63 -4.45 -12.13
CA GLU A 25 3.20 -3.26 -11.51
C GLU A 25 2.12 -2.22 -11.22
N GLY A 26 1.23 -1.98 -12.20
CA GLY A 26 0.12 -1.05 -12.04
C GLY A 26 -0.86 -1.48 -10.96
N LEU A 27 -1.23 -2.76 -10.93
CA LEU A 27 -2.07 -3.29 -9.86
C LEU A 27 -1.36 -3.18 -8.51
N ASN A 28 -0.06 -3.44 -8.45
CA ASN A 28 0.74 -3.35 -7.22
C ASN A 28 0.75 -1.91 -6.66
N VAL A 29 1.07 -0.93 -7.50
CA VAL A 29 1.02 0.49 -7.10
C VAL A 29 -0.39 0.89 -6.66
N ILE A 30 -1.44 0.50 -7.38
CA ILE A 30 -2.82 0.80 -7.00
C ILE A 30 -3.17 0.18 -5.64
N VAL A 31 -2.86 -1.09 -5.39
CA VAL A 31 -3.21 -1.75 -4.12
C VAL A 31 -2.47 -1.09 -2.95
N TYR A 32 -1.14 -0.98 -3.04
CA TYR A 32 -0.31 -0.59 -1.90
C TYR A 32 -0.26 0.93 -1.68
N CYS A 33 -0.32 1.74 -2.73
CA CYS A 33 -0.24 3.19 -2.60
C CYS A 33 -1.62 3.86 -2.56
N VAL A 34 -2.67 3.20 -3.01
CA VAL A 34 -3.99 3.82 -3.18
C VAL A 34 -5.06 3.11 -2.35
N LEU A 35 -5.30 1.82 -2.56
CA LEU A 35 -6.43 1.11 -1.93
C LEU A 35 -6.21 0.87 -0.43
N ILE A 36 -5.01 0.44 -0.02
CA ILE A 36 -4.71 0.25 1.41
C ILE A 36 -4.84 1.58 2.18
N PRO A 37 -4.20 2.69 1.77
CA PRO A 37 -4.34 3.98 2.47
C PRO A 37 -5.77 4.52 2.45
N TYR A 38 -6.48 4.33 1.33
CA TYR A 38 -7.89 4.71 1.25
C TYR A 38 -8.76 3.93 2.22
N SER A 39 -8.54 2.63 2.39
CA SER A 39 -9.28 1.83 3.36
C SER A 39 -9.06 2.32 4.81
N TRP A 40 -7.85 2.82 5.13
CA TRP A 40 -7.56 3.46 6.41
C TRP A 40 -8.34 4.75 6.58
N ALA A 41 -8.41 5.57 5.52
CA ALA A 41 -9.21 6.79 5.49
C ALA A 41 -10.70 6.49 5.69
N VAL A 42 -11.23 5.43 5.08
CA VAL A 42 -12.61 4.96 5.27
C VAL A 42 -12.87 4.60 6.75
N ILE A 43 -12.01 3.78 7.35
CA ILE A 43 -12.15 3.38 8.76
C ILE A 43 -12.11 4.62 9.67
N ALA A 44 -11.14 5.51 9.46
CA ALA A 44 -11.01 6.73 10.23
C ALA A 44 -12.23 7.66 10.07
N ALA A 45 -12.71 7.85 8.83
CA ALA A 45 -13.87 8.68 8.53
C ALA A 45 -15.14 8.16 9.20
N ILE A 46 -15.40 6.86 9.14
CA ILE A 46 -16.56 6.22 9.77
C ILE A 46 -16.48 6.39 11.29
N ARG A 47 -15.33 6.05 11.90
CA ARG A 47 -15.18 6.11 13.37
C ARG A 47 -15.22 7.55 13.91
N LEU A 48 -14.76 8.54 13.14
CA LEU A 48 -14.80 9.98 13.47
C LEU A 48 -16.08 10.69 12.99
N ARG A 49 -16.96 10.01 12.25
CA ARG A 49 -18.16 10.58 11.60
C ARG A 49 -17.85 11.76 10.67
N ARG A 50 -16.72 11.71 9.95
CA ARG A 50 -16.27 12.75 9.01
C ARG A 50 -16.53 12.36 7.56
N TRP A 51 -17.79 12.32 7.15
CA TRP A 51 -18.19 11.86 5.81
C TRP A 51 -17.68 12.75 4.66
N LEU A 52 -17.52 14.06 4.89
CA LEU A 52 -16.93 14.96 3.90
C LEU A 52 -15.49 14.55 3.55
N PHE A 53 -14.71 14.12 4.55
CA PHE A 53 -13.35 13.63 4.32
C PHE A 53 -13.35 12.36 3.46
N LEU A 54 -14.31 11.45 3.70
CA LEU A 54 -14.47 10.27 2.85
C LEU A 54 -14.82 10.66 1.41
N LEU A 55 -15.80 11.56 1.21
CA LEU A 55 -16.18 12.04 -0.13
C LEU A 55 -14.99 12.63 -0.88
N THR A 56 -14.16 13.46 -0.22
CA THR A 56 -12.95 14.02 -0.83
C THR A 56 -11.90 12.96 -1.17
N ALA A 57 -11.75 11.94 -0.33
CA ALA A 57 -10.83 10.84 -0.61
C ALA A 57 -11.33 10.00 -1.81
N THR A 58 -12.63 9.71 -1.86
CA THR A 58 -13.24 8.93 -2.95
C THR A 58 -13.18 9.68 -4.28
N SER A 59 -13.44 10.98 -4.29
CA SER A 59 -13.35 11.78 -5.52
C SER A 59 -11.90 11.85 -6.04
N LEU A 60 -10.92 11.96 -5.13
CA LEU A 60 -9.51 11.88 -5.51
C LEU A 60 -9.17 10.52 -6.13
N LEU A 61 -9.68 9.42 -5.59
CA LEU A 61 -9.46 8.09 -6.17
C LEU A 61 -10.01 7.95 -7.58
N ALA A 62 -11.21 8.51 -7.83
CA ALA A 62 -11.86 8.45 -9.13
C ALA A 62 -11.03 9.12 -10.23
N VAL A 63 -10.16 10.07 -9.87
CA VAL A 63 -9.24 10.74 -10.81
C VAL A 63 -7.87 10.06 -10.82
N LEU A 64 -7.35 9.69 -9.64
CA LEU A 64 -5.99 9.17 -9.49
C LEU A 64 -5.80 7.80 -10.15
N ILE A 65 -6.76 6.89 -10.01
CA ILE A 65 -6.62 5.52 -10.57
C ILE A 65 -6.56 5.56 -12.11
N PRO A 66 -7.49 6.23 -12.83
CA PRO A 66 -7.37 6.37 -14.28
C PRO A 66 -6.09 7.09 -14.71
N TRP A 67 -5.68 8.14 -13.99
CA TRP A 67 -4.44 8.83 -14.29
C TRP A 67 -3.23 7.91 -14.20
N LEU A 68 -3.10 7.11 -13.13
CA LEU A 68 -2.00 6.12 -12.98
C LEU A 68 -1.98 5.11 -14.14
N GLN A 69 -3.14 4.69 -14.65
CA GLN A 69 -3.20 3.77 -15.80
C GLN A 69 -2.65 4.38 -17.09
N THR A 70 -2.72 5.71 -17.25
CA THR A 70 -2.11 6.41 -18.40
C THR A 70 -0.59 6.58 -18.25
N GLN A 71 -0.07 6.55 -17.03
CA GLN A 71 1.33 6.84 -16.71
C GLN A 71 2.18 5.57 -16.55
N GLN A 72 2.08 4.63 -17.50
CA GLN A 72 2.71 3.29 -17.36
C GLN A 72 4.23 3.36 -17.13
N ALA A 73 4.94 4.26 -17.81
CA ALA A 73 6.39 4.42 -17.64
C ALA A 73 6.76 4.87 -16.22
N PHE A 74 6.01 5.84 -15.67
CA PHE A 74 6.19 6.31 -14.30
C PHE A 74 5.88 5.18 -13.31
N VAL A 75 4.75 4.49 -13.49
CA VAL A 75 4.32 3.38 -12.62
C VAL A 75 5.37 2.27 -12.60
N LYS A 76 5.90 1.88 -13.76
CA LYS A 76 6.96 0.87 -13.86
C LYS A 76 8.22 1.32 -13.13
N THR A 77 8.68 2.55 -13.39
CA THR A 77 9.89 3.10 -12.74
C THR A 77 9.72 3.18 -11.23
N PHE A 78 8.57 3.66 -10.77
CA PHE A 78 8.24 3.72 -9.35
C PHE A 78 8.25 2.33 -8.72
N TYR A 79 7.59 1.36 -9.35
CA TYR A 79 7.57 -0.02 -8.88
C TYR A 79 8.98 -0.62 -8.80
N ASP A 80 9.79 -0.48 -9.85
CA ASP A 80 11.16 -1.03 -9.91
C ASP A 80 12.04 -0.46 -8.77
N ARG A 81 11.90 0.83 -8.46
CA ARG A 81 12.58 1.48 -7.34
C ARG A 81 12.12 0.92 -5.98
N GLN A 82 10.82 0.73 -5.78
CA GLN A 82 10.29 0.12 -4.55
C GLN A 82 10.79 -1.33 -4.37
N ILE A 83 10.85 -2.10 -5.45
CA ILE A 83 11.38 -3.47 -5.41
C ILE A 83 12.87 -3.47 -5.07
N SER A 84 13.64 -2.55 -5.65
CA SER A 84 15.07 -2.39 -5.37
C SER A 84 15.31 -2.05 -3.89
N PHE A 85 14.48 -1.18 -3.33
CA PHE A 85 14.51 -0.87 -1.90
C PHE A 85 14.20 -2.10 -1.03
N LEU A 86 13.18 -2.90 -1.38
CA LEU A 86 12.88 -4.14 -0.67
C LEU A 86 14.02 -5.16 -0.72
N TYR A 87 14.71 -5.28 -1.87
CA TYR A 87 15.90 -6.12 -1.98
C TYR A 87 17.04 -5.62 -1.10
N TRP A 88 17.25 -4.31 -1.05
CA TRP A 88 18.24 -3.71 -0.16
C TRP A 88 17.92 -3.95 1.31
N MET A 89 16.66 -3.78 1.73
CA MET A 89 16.22 -4.11 3.09
C MET A 89 16.44 -5.59 3.42
N ALA A 90 16.14 -6.48 2.47
CA ALA A 90 16.37 -7.91 2.64
C ALA A 90 17.85 -8.24 2.80
N ALA A 91 18.74 -7.56 2.06
CA ALA A 91 20.17 -7.72 2.19
C ALA A 91 20.69 -7.24 3.56
N LEU A 92 20.16 -6.13 4.10
CA LEU A 92 20.56 -5.61 5.41
C LEU A 92 20.17 -6.54 6.57
N GLU A 93 18.99 -7.13 6.50
CA GLU A 93 18.44 -8.02 7.55
C GLU A 93 18.91 -9.48 7.39
N GLU A 94 19.87 -9.74 6.48
CA GLU A 94 20.29 -11.09 6.06
C GLU A 94 19.10 -12.02 5.76
N SER A 95 18.02 -11.43 5.26
CA SER A 95 16.72 -12.06 5.11
C SER A 95 16.41 -12.31 3.64
N ARG A 96 15.45 -13.19 3.36
CA ARG A 96 14.97 -13.42 2.00
C ARG A 96 14.02 -12.29 1.60
N TYR A 97 14.16 -11.79 0.37
CA TYR A 97 13.24 -10.81 -0.22
C TYR A 97 11.77 -11.17 0.03
N ILE A 98 11.39 -12.44 -0.19
CA ILE A 98 10.03 -12.94 0.03
C ILE A 98 9.54 -12.68 1.46
N HIS A 99 10.41 -12.87 2.46
CA HIS A 99 10.06 -12.64 3.85
C HIS A 99 9.79 -11.16 4.10
N ILE A 100 10.68 -10.28 3.66
CA ILE A 100 10.52 -8.82 3.79
C ILE A 100 9.27 -8.33 3.04
N SER A 101 9.01 -8.83 1.83
CA SER A 101 7.80 -8.48 1.07
C SER A 101 6.52 -8.88 1.80
N VAL A 102 6.48 -10.05 2.44
CA VAL A 102 5.32 -10.49 3.24
C VAL A 102 5.16 -9.64 4.49
N VAL A 103 6.26 -9.29 5.16
CA VAL A 103 6.22 -8.43 6.36
C VAL A 103 5.69 -7.04 6.00
N ILE A 104 6.26 -6.39 4.99
CA ILE A 104 5.90 -5.02 4.61
C ILE A 104 4.56 -4.97 3.88
N GLY A 105 4.30 -5.90 2.97
CA GLY A 105 3.08 -5.92 2.16
C GLY A 105 1.85 -6.47 2.87
N ILE A 106 2.00 -7.22 3.98
CA ILE A 106 0.87 -7.89 4.63
C ILE A 106 0.88 -7.65 6.12
N ALA A 107 1.92 -8.10 6.82
CA ALA A 107 1.93 -8.08 8.28
C ALA A 107 1.81 -6.64 8.82
N MET A 108 2.56 -5.70 8.22
CA MET A 108 2.53 -4.30 8.62
C MET A 108 1.17 -3.64 8.37
N PRO A 109 0.55 -3.71 7.16
CA PRO A 109 -0.83 -3.27 6.96
C PRO A 109 -1.83 -3.89 7.93
N VAL A 110 -1.73 -5.19 8.22
CA VAL A 110 -2.63 -5.88 9.18
C VAL A 110 -2.48 -5.32 10.59
N LEU A 111 -1.25 -5.12 11.07
CA LEU A 111 -0.99 -4.49 12.37
C LEU A 111 -1.57 -3.07 12.42
N LEU A 112 -1.41 -2.32 11.33
CA LEU A 112 -1.93 -0.97 11.19
C LEU A 112 -3.46 -0.91 11.19
N TYR A 113 -4.15 -1.87 10.55
CA TYR A 113 -5.59 -2.01 10.69
C TYR A 113 -5.99 -2.25 12.15
N GLY A 114 -5.26 -3.11 12.87
CA GLY A 114 -5.46 -3.31 14.31
C GLY A 114 -5.40 -1.98 15.07
N GLY A 115 -4.39 -1.16 14.80
CA GLY A 115 -4.29 0.20 15.33
C GLY A 115 -5.56 1.02 15.08
N LEU A 116 -6.03 1.10 13.85
CA LEU A 116 -7.23 1.89 13.51
C LEU A 116 -8.53 1.35 14.10
N PHE A 117 -8.67 0.04 14.34
CA PHE A 117 -9.87 -0.54 14.93
C PHE A 117 -9.89 -0.42 16.46
N PHE A 118 -8.76 -0.67 17.12
CA PHE A 118 -8.71 -0.83 18.57
C PHE A 118 -8.33 0.45 19.34
N VAL A 119 -7.69 1.45 18.73
CA VAL A 119 -7.37 2.69 19.45
C VAL A 119 -8.64 3.47 19.84
N PRO A 120 -8.63 4.17 20.99
CA PRO A 120 -9.75 5.02 21.38
C PRO A 120 -9.91 6.19 20.39
N ARG A 121 -11.14 6.71 20.24
CA ARG A 121 -11.47 7.78 19.28
C ARG A 121 -10.53 9.00 19.37
N ARG A 122 -10.11 9.39 20.58
CA ARG A 122 -9.19 10.52 20.82
C ARG A 122 -7.80 10.33 20.18
N ALA A 123 -7.36 9.08 20.03
CA ALA A 123 -6.07 8.74 19.44
C ALA A 123 -6.16 8.40 17.94
N LEU A 124 -7.38 8.22 17.41
CA LEU A 124 -7.59 7.71 16.06
C LEU A 124 -6.99 8.61 14.96
N LEU A 125 -7.18 9.94 15.06
CA LEU A 125 -6.60 10.87 14.09
C LEU A 125 -5.06 10.89 14.17
N PRO A 126 -4.43 11.03 15.36
CA PRO A 126 -2.98 10.86 15.50
C PRO A 126 -2.46 9.54 14.93
N THR A 127 -3.12 8.41 15.23
CA THR A 127 -2.74 7.09 14.71
C THR A 127 -2.84 7.05 13.18
N TYR A 128 -3.93 7.56 12.60
CA TYR A 128 -4.09 7.65 11.15
C TYR A 128 -2.99 8.50 10.50
N VAL A 129 -2.68 9.67 11.07
CA VAL A 129 -1.61 10.54 10.55
C VAL A 129 -0.25 9.84 10.64
N PHE A 130 0.07 9.23 11.78
CA PHE A 130 1.31 8.49 11.99
C PHE A 130 1.48 7.35 10.97
N MET A 131 0.41 6.60 10.70
CA MET A 131 0.41 5.54 9.68
C MET A 131 0.71 6.05 8.27
N ASN A 132 0.11 7.18 7.88
CA ASN A 132 0.38 7.81 6.59
C ASN A 132 1.80 8.36 6.51
N LEU A 133 2.37 8.84 7.62
CA LEU A 133 3.77 9.27 7.68
C LEU A 133 4.74 8.10 7.49
N ILE A 134 4.47 6.94 8.12
CA ILE A 134 5.30 5.74 7.90
C ILE A 134 5.21 5.31 6.44
N LEU A 135 4.01 5.26 5.87
CA LEU A 135 3.85 4.93 4.46
C LEU A 135 4.57 5.92 3.55
N ALA A 136 4.43 7.23 3.79
CA ALA A 136 5.12 8.26 3.03
C ALA A 136 6.64 8.11 3.14
N ALA A 137 7.16 7.84 4.34
CA ALA A 137 8.59 7.59 4.56
C ALA A 137 9.06 6.37 3.75
N TYR A 138 8.31 5.26 3.77
CA TYR A 138 8.62 4.07 2.98
C TYR A 138 8.67 4.38 1.48
N LEU A 139 7.60 5.00 0.94
CA LEU A 139 7.49 5.29 -0.49
C LEU A 139 8.54 6.30 -0.96
N THR A 140 8.82 7.34 -0.18
CA THR A 140 9.81 8.39 -0.52
C THR A 140 11.24 7.86 -0.43
N THR A 141 11.55 7.00 0.55
CA THR A 141 12.86 6.35 0.66
C THR A 141 13.14 5.49 -0.56
N GLY A 142 12.19 4.63 -0.93
CA GLY A 142 12.31 3.83 -2.16
C GLY A 142 12.41 4.69 -3.41
N TRP A 143 11.67 5.80 -3.50
CA TRP A 143 11.70 6.67 -4.68
C TRP A 143 12.98 7.50 -4.82
N LEU A 144 13.57 7.98 -3.73
CA LEU A 144 14.69 8.93 -3.77
C LEU A 144 16.06 8.24 -3.71
N LEU A 145 16.16 7.09 -3.04
CA LEU A 145 17.45 6.44 -2.77
C LEU A 145 17.76 5.25 -3.69
N PHE A 146 16.78 4.79 -4.47
CA PHE A 146 16.88 3.66 -5.40
C PHE A 146 16.31 4.07 -6.76
#